data_AF-A0A9C5Z887-F1
#
_entry.id   AF-A0A9C5Z887-F1
#
_cell.length_a   1.000
_cell.length_b   1.000
_cell.length_c   1.000
_cell.angle_alpha   90.00
_cell.angle_beta   90.00
_cell.angle_gamma   90.00
#
_symmetry.space_group_name_H-M   'P 1'
#
loop_
_entity.id
_entity.type
_entity.pdbx_description
1 polymer ?
#
loop_
_entity_poly.entity_id
_entity_poly.type
_entity_poly.pdbx_seq_one_letter_code
_entity_poly.pdbx_strand_id
1 'polypeptide(L)'
;MAEEINCLRPATSVPVASCEGEYTWTYREPLLHLQKYSPLIRLIDFVENIKCKRFYEPSERFQMLMSACILRQNSPFCQTRRFPEDYWVNLSVGQMANALDNLVTALDIPTTEFYGHIQVAASDLDNYKQKFNSSMEELRRLVYCTDLDKLADIGVYNRQTFEQRFNMQWYEHGGLRA
;
A
#
# COMPACT_ATOMS: atom_id res chain seq x y z
N MET A 1 39.09 -11.54 -11.40
CA MET A 1 38.73 -11.10 -10.04
C MET A 1 37.36 -10.47 -10.15
N ALA A 2 36.34 -11.16 -9.65
CA ALA A 2 34.95 -10.75 -9.75
C ALA A 2 34.55 -10.07 -8.43
N GLU A 3 34.09 -8.83 -8.50
CA GLU A 3 33.55 -8.10 -7.35
C GLU A 3 32.07 -8.46 -7.19
N GLU A 4 31.74 -9.07 -6.04
CA GLU A 4 30.37 -9.32 -5.61
C GLU A 4 29.71 -8.01 -5.19
N ILE A 5 28.65 -7.62 -5.89
CA ILE A 5 27.79 -6.51 -5.51
C ILE A 5 26.88 -7.00 -4.38
N ASN A 6 27.18 -6.52 -3.18
CA ASN A 6 26.47 -6.81 -1.94
C ASN A 6 25.13 -6.05 -1.93
N CYS A 7 24.06 -6.68 -2.41
CA CYS A 7 22.71 -6.12 -2.34
C CYS A 7 22.18 -6.17 -0.89
N LEU A 8 22.04 -4.98 -0.31
CA LEU A 8 21.40 -4.67 0.97
C LEU A 8 20.08 -5.45 1.16
N ARG A 9 20.05 -6.33 2.18
CA ARG A 9 18.82 -6.97 2.68
C ARG A 9 18.04 -5.99 3.56
N PRO A 10 16.72 -5.82 3.39
CA PRO A 10 15.88 -5.21 4.41
C PRO A 10 15.68 -6.18 5.59
N ALA A 11 15.91 -5.69 6.80
CA ALA A 11 15.70 -6.42 8.04
C ALA A 11 14.21 -6.53 8.39
N THR A 12 13.61 -7.67 8.08
CA THR A 12 12.58 -8.38 8.88
C THR A 12 12.26 -9.69 8.15
N SER A 13 13.08 -10.72 8.36
CA SER A 13 12.77 -12.07 7.88
C SER A 13 11.96 -12.79 8.96
N VAL A 14 10.62 -12.72 8.83
CA VAL A 14 9.79 -13.83 9.31
C VAL A 14 10.27 -15.07 8.53
N PRO A 15 10.55 -16.22 9.18
CA PRO A 15 10.95 -17.41 8.45
C PRO A 15 9.78 -17.81 7.53
N VAL A 16 9.93 -17.54 6.24
CA VAL A 16 8.99 -18.03 5.23
C VAL A 16 9.30 -19.52 5.10
N ALA A 17 8.42 -20.35 5.64
CA ALA A 17 8.44 -21.78 5.35
C ALA A 17 8.50 -21.95 3.83
N SER A 18 9.52 -22.65 3.35
CA SER A 18 9.67 -22.98 1.93
C SER A 18 8.57 -23.96 1.55
N CYS A 19 7.38 -23.45 1.25
CA CYS A 19 6.40 -24.22 0.50
C CYS A 19 6.94 -24.25 -0.93
N GLU A 20 7.62 -25.35 -1.29
CA GLU A 20 8.15 -25.58 -2.64
C GLU A 20 6.99 -25.57 -3.63
N GLY A 21 6.77 -24.44 -4.29
CA GLY A 21 5.68 -24.26 -5.23
C GLY A 21 5.91 -23.03 -6.10
N GLU A 22 5.12 -22.92 -7.16
CA GLU A 22 5.19 -21.76 -8.04
C GLU A 22 3.83 -21.38 -8.63
N TYR A 23 3.66 -20.09 -8.90
CA TYR A 23 2.60 -19.59 -9.76
C TYR A 23 2.97 -19.76 -11.22
N THR A 24 2.03 -20.15 -12.06
CA THR A 24 2.20 -20.04 -13.51
C THR A 24 2.10 -18.57 -13.92
N TRP A 25 3.22 -18.00 -14.39
CA TRP A 25 3.26 -16.66 -14.96
C TRP A 25 3.15 -16.74 -16.48
N THR A 26 2.32 -15.86 -17.05
CA THR A 26 2.15 -15.69 -18.49
C THR A 26 2.62 -14.29 -18.89
N TYR A 27 1.72 -13.31 -18.87
CA TYR A 27 2.00 -11.92 -19.24
C TYR A 27 1.45 -10.92 -18.22
N ARG A 28 0.35 -11.25 -17.54
CA ARG A 28 -0.33 -10.36 -16.60
C ARG A 28 0.31 -10.39 -15.22
N GLU A 29 0.78 -11.55 -14.79
CA GLU A 29 1.27 -11.81 -13.43
C GLU A 29 2.51 -10.98 -13.08
N PRO A 30 3.49 -10.80 -14.00
CA PRO A 30 4.58 -9.86 -13.78
C PRO A 30 4.09 -8.42 -13.54
N LEU A 31 3.05 -7.97 -14.26
CA LEU A 31 2.49 -6.62 -14.07
C LEU A 31 1.79 -6.48 -12.72
N LEU A 32 1.10 -7.53 -12.25
CA LEU A 32 0.50 -7.56 -10.91
C LEU A 32 1.57 -7.56 -9.81
N HIS A 33 2.70 -8.23 -10.03
CA HIS A 33 3.83 -8.28 -9.10
C HIS A 33 4.53 -6.92 -8.93
N LEU A 34 4.56 -6.10 -9.99
CA LEU A 34 5.15 -4.75 -9.94
C LEU A 34 4.32 -3.72 -9.17
N GLN A 35 3.05 -4.03 -8.91
CA GLN A 35 2.16 -3.16 -8.14
C GLN A 35 2.58 -3.09 -6.67
N LYS A 36 2.16 -2.02 -6.00
CA LYS A 36 2.46 -1.75 -4.60
C LYS A 36 1.33 -2.23 -3.72
N TYR A 37 1.70 -2.85 -2.60
CA TYR A 37 0.77 -3.42 -1.65
C TYR A 37 1.12 -3.01 -0.23
N SER A 38 0.19 -3.24 0.70
CA SER A 38 0.45 -3.16 2.14
C SER A 38 -0.39 -4.19 2.88
N PRO A 39 0.08 -4.74 4.01
CA PRO A 39 -0.80 -5.45 4.93
C PRO A 39 -1.96 -4.54 5.37
N LEU A 40 -3.20 -5.03 5.36
CA LEU A 40 -4.38 -4.24 5.74
C LEU A 40 -4.24 -3.67 7.15
N ILE A 41 -3.65 -4.44 8.08
CA ILE A 41 -3.39 -3.99 9.45
C ILE A 41 -2.56 -2.71 9.51
N ARG A 42 -1.56 -2.53 8.63
CA ARG A 42 -0.76 -1.31 8.59
C ARG A 42 -1.58 -0.10 8.13
N LEU A 43 -2.55 -0.31 7.25
CA LEU A 43 -3.49 0.75 6.85
C LEU A 43 -4.43 1.12 8.00
N ILE A 44 -4.92 0.14 8.76
CA ILE A 44 -5.72 0.37 9.97
C ILE A 44 -4.91 1.20 10.97
N ASP A 45 -3.70 0.77 11.31
CA ASP A 45 -2.81 1.47 12.22
C ASP A 45 -2.55 2.92 11.76
N PHE A 46 -2.33 3.12 10.46
CA PHE A 46 -2.15 4.46 9.89
C PHE A 46 -3.39 5.35 10.10
N VAL A 47 -4.58 4.83 9.78
CA VAL A 47 -5.84 5.57 9.87
C VAL A 47 -6.22 5.93 11.32
N GLU A 48 -5.84 5.09 12.28
CA GLU A 48 -6.08 5.30 13.71
C GLU A 48 -5.10 6.30 14.32
N ASN A 49 -3.82 6.24 13.92
CA ASN A 49 -2.77 7.04 14.53
C ASN A 49 -2.52 8.40 13.84
N ILE A 50 -3.11 8.64 12.67
CA ILE A 50 -2.93 9.89 11.96
C ILE A 50 -3.53 11.08 12.73
N LYS A 51 -2.71 12.10 13.00
CA LYS A 51 -3.09 13.24 13.84
C LYS A 51 -3.89 14.30 13.07
N CYS A 52 -5.10 13.96 12.63
CA CYS A 52 -5.98 14.83 11.80
C CYS A 52 -6.15 16.27 12.32
N LYS A 53 -6.10 16.48 13.65
CA LYS A 53 -6.25 17.80 14.29
C LYS A 53 -5.06 18.74 14.06
N ARG A 54 -3.87 18.21 13.76
CA ARG A 54 -2.62 18.96 13.59
C ARG A 54 -2.30 19.26 12.13
N PHE A 55 -3.29 19.21 11.24
CA PHE A 55 -3.10 19.48 9.81
C PHE A 55 -2.52 20.87 9.50
N TYR A 56 -2.82 21.88 10.30
CA TYR A 56 -2.30 23.23 10.04
C TYR A 56 -0.80 23.35 10.34
N GLU A 57 -0.21 22.40 11.07
CA GLU A 57 1.22 22.36 11.38
C GLU A 57 2.00 21.73 10.21
N PRO A 58 2.90 22.48 9.53
CA PRO A 58 3.61 21.96 8.36
C PRO A 58 4.45 20.71 8.64
N SER A 59 5.12 20.66 9.80
CA SER A 59 5.91 19.50 10.22
C SER A 59 5.06 18.24 10.38
N GLU A 60 3.87 18.37 10.96
CA GLU A 60 2.96 17.25 11.13
C GLU A 60 2.36 16.82 9.80
N ARG A 61 2.02 17.75 8.89
CA ARG A 61 1.60 17.37 7.52
C ARG A 61 2.69 16.59 6.80
N PHE A 62 3.93 17.05 6.88
CA PHE A 62 5.06 16.36 6.26
C PHE A 62 5.22 14.95 6.85
N GLN A 63 5.10 14.79 8.18
CA GLN A 63 5.10 13.46 8.80
C GLN A 63 3.95 12.58 8.29
N MET A 64 2.74 13.11 8.20
CA MET A 64 1.59 12.37 7.66
C MET A 64 1.81 11.94 6.21
N LEU A 65 2.37 12.83 5.39
CA LEU A 65 2.71 12.56 3.99
C LEU A 65 3.72 11.42 3.89
N MET A 66 4.81 11.50 4.66
CA MET A 66 5.82 10.45 4.69
C MET A 66 5.24 9.11 5.16
N SER A 67 4.40 9.12 6.22
CA SER A 67 3.70 7.94 6.70
C SER A 67 2.78 7.32 5.64
N ALA A 68 2.07 8.14 4.86
CA ALA A 68 1.23 7.66 3.76
C ALA A 68 2.08 7.03 2.63
N CYS A 69 3.20 7.66 2.27
CA CYS A 69 4.08 7.19 1.20
C CYS A 69 4.73 5.83 1.52
N ILE A 70 5.13 5.58 2.77
CA ILE A 70 5.78 4.31 3.17
C ILE A 70 4.81 3.12 3.23
N LEU A 71 3.50 3.34 3.14
CA LEU A 71 2.52 2.25 3.07
C LEU A 71 2.71 1.40 1.81
N ARG A 72 3.21 1.99 0.73
CA ARG A 72 3.44 1.33 -0.56
C ARG A 72 4.69 0.45 -0.53
N GLN A 73 4.49 -0.84 -0.29
CA GLN A 73 5.54 -1.86 -0.28
C GLN A 73 5.49 -2.69 -1.56
N ASN A 74 6.54 -3.48 -1.80
CA ASN A 74 6.55 -4.46 -2.89
C ASN A 74 5.47 -5.50 -2.67
N SER A 75 5.02 -6.14 -3.76
CA SER A 75 4.00 -7.18 -3.69
C SER A 75 4.41 -8.31 -2.75
N PRO A 76 3.45 -8.91 -2.03
CA PRO A 76 3.72 -9.97 -1.07
C PRO A 76 3.90 -11.34 -1.72
N PHE A 77 3.87 -11.41 -3.05
CA PHE A 77 3.94 -12.63 -3.84
C PHE A 77 4.94 -12.45 -4.98
N CYS A 78 5.49 -13.55 -5.47
CA CYS A 78 6.25 -13.61 -6.72
C CYS A 78 6.05 -14.99 -7.33
N GLN A 79 6.71 -15.32 -8.45
CA GLN A 79 6.53 -16.63 -9.09
C GLN A 79 6.74 -17.78 -8.10
N THR A 80 7.79 -17.71 -7.28
CA THR A 80 8.17 -18.72 -6.28
C THR A 80 7.64 -18.42 -4.87
N ARG A 81 6.72 -17.47 -4.70
CA ARG A 81 6.16 -17.11 -3.40
C ARG A 81 4.67 -16.88 -3.48
N ARG A 82 3.90 -17.75 -2.85
CA ARG A 82 2.44 -17.69 -2.82
C ARG A 82 1.95 -16.44 -2.10
N PHE A 83 0.79 -15.91 -2.52
CA PHE A 83 0.13 -14.81 -1.84
C PHE A 83 -0.19 -15.19 -0.37
N PRO A 84 -0.04 -14.28 0.61
CA PRO A 84 -0.29 -14.58 2.03
C PRO A 84 -1.75 -14.89 2.34
N GLU A 85 -1.98 -15.61 3.45
CA GLU A 85 -3.35 -15.83 3.96
C GLU A 85 -3.97 -14.57 4.57
N ASP A 86 -3.14 -13.69 5.15
CA ASP A 86 -3.60 -12.43 5.71
C ASP A 86 -4.11 -11.48 4.61
N TYR A 87 -4.90 -10.47 5.02
CA TYR A 87 -5.39 -9.46 4.09
C TYR A 87 -4.31 -8.45 3.73
N TRP A 88 -4.14 -8.26 2.43
CA TRP A 88 -3.26 -7.29 1.81
C TRP A 88 -4.06 -6.39 0.88
N VAL A 89 -3.63 -5.14 0.79
CA VAL A 89 -4.31 -4.10 0.03
C VAL A 89 -3.44 -3.67 -1.13
N ASN A 90 -4.02 -3.60 -2.32
CA ASN A 90 -3.37 -3.03 -3.49
C ASN A 90 -3.46 -1.50 -3.44
N LEU A 91 -2.31 -0.84 -3.49
CA LEU A 91 -2.15 0.61 -3.41
C LEU A 91 -1.63 1.23 -4.71
N SER A 92 -1.68 0.47 -5.80
CA SER A 92 -1.39 0.95 -7.16
C SER A 92 -2.63 1.12 -8.02
N VAL A 93 -3.68 0.33 -7.78
CA VAL A 93 -4.92 0.38 -8.57
C VAL A 93 -6.15 0.16 -7.69
N GLY A 94 -7.29 0.71 -8.11
CA GLY A 94 -8.58 0.53 -7.44
C GLY A 94 -8.92 1.62 -6.42
N GLN A 95 -10.02 1.41 -5.70
CA GLN A 95 -10.59 2.42 -4.81
C GLN A 95 -9.63 2.81 -3.67
N MET A 96 -8.93 1.83 -3.08
CA MET A 96 -7.98 2.13 -2.01
C MET A 96 -6.79 2.97 -2.51
N ALA A 97 -6.25 2.63 -3.68
CA ALA A 97 -5.15 3.40 -4.28
C ALA A 97 -5.58 4.86 -4.53
N ASN A 98 -6.77 5.05 -5.11
CA ASN A 98 -7.32 6.38 -5.37
C ASN A 98 -7.54 7.19 -4.07
N ALA A 99 -8.06 6.56 -3.02
CA ALA A 99 -8.26 7.21 -1.72
C ALA A 99 -6.92 7.64 -1.08
N LEU A 100 -5.90 6.78 -1.17
CA LEU A 100 -4.56 7.10 -0.67
C LEU A 100 -3.87 8.18 -1.52
N ASP A 101 -4.03 8.17 -2.85
CA ASP A 101 -3.50 9.21 -3.73
C ASP A 101 -4.12 10.58 -3.45
N ASN A 102 -5.44 10.63 -3.29
CA ASN A 102 -6.13 11.87 -2.91
C ASN A 102 -5.64 12.41 -1.57
N LEU A 103 -5.38 11.51 -0.59
CA LEU A 103 -4.81 11.89 0.70
C LEU A 103 -3.39 12.46 0.55
N VAL A 104 -2.54 11.81 -0.24
CA VAL A 104 -1.17 12.27 -0.53
C VAL A 104 -1.21 13.64 -1.20
N THR A 105 -2.04 13.84 -2.22
CA THR A 105 -2.22 15.14 -2.89
C THR A 105 -2.75 16.22 -1.95
N ALA A 106 -3.60 15.87 -0.98
CA ALA A 106 -4.09 16.82 0.01
C ALA A 106 -3.03 17.23 1.05
N LEU A 107 -1.99 16.40 1.24
CA LEU A 107 -0.88 16.65 2.17
C LEU A 107 0.32 17.32 1.49
N ASP A 108 0.55 17.06 0.20
CA ASP A 108 1.61 17.63 -0.62
C ASP A 108 1.22 19.03 -1.14
N ILE A 109 1.10 19.96 -0.21
CA ILE A 109 0.71 21.35 -0.50
C ILE A 109 1.91 22.09 -1.09
N PRO A 110 1.81 22.64 -2.32
CA PRO A 110 2.87 23.44 -2.90
C PRO A 110 3.15 24.66 -2.03
N THR A 111 4.38 24.79 -1.55
CA THR A 111 4.84 26.00 -0.86
C THR A 111 5.35 26.98 -1.89
N THR A 112 4.72 28.14 -2.03
CA THR A 112 5.26 29.23 -2.84
C THR A 112 6.29 30.00 -2.02
N GLU A 113 7.54 30.00 -2.46
CA GLU A 113 8.56 30.92 -1.94
C GLU A 113 8.34 32.29 -2.59
N PHE A 114 8.03 33.29 -1.77
CA PHE A 114 7.95 34.68 -2.23
C PHE A 114 8.88 35.53 -1.35
N TYR A 115 9.96 36.07 -1.95
CA TYR A 115 10.98 36.88 -1.26
C TYR A 115 11.53 36.25 0.04
N GLY A 116 11.82 34.95 0.03
CA GLY A 116 12.35 34.24 1.20
C GLY A 116 11.32 33.92 2.30
N HIS A 117 10.04 34.22 2.06
CA HIS A 117 8.93 33.79 2.90
C HIS A 117 8.12 32.70 2.18
N ILE A 118 8.04 31.52 2.79
CA ILE A 118 7.09 30.48 2.37
C ILE A 118 5.70 30.94 2.80
N GLN A 119 4.83 31.25 1.83
CA GLN A 119 3.43 31.58 2.11
C GLN A 119 2.50 30.71 1.28
N VAL A 120 1.58 30.03 1.97
CA VAL A 120 0.39 29.41 1.38
C VAL A 120 -0.76 30.33 1.75
N ALA A 121 -1.56 30.78 0.77
CA ALA A 121 -2.72 31.62 1.08
C ALA A 121 -3.68 30.86 2.01
N ALA A 122 -4.21 31.53 3.04
CA ALA A 122 -5.08 30.89 4.02
C ALA A 122 -6.31 30.20 3.39
N SER A 123 -6.88 30.81 2.34
CA SER A 123 -8.00 30.24 1.57
C SER A 123 -7.65 28.92 0.86
N ASP A 124 -6.40 28.77 0.41
CA ASP A 124 -5.94 27.54 -0.23
C ASP A 124 -5.76 26.45 0.83
N LEU A 125 -5.27 26.81 2.02
CA LEU A 125 -5.04 25.86 3.11
C LEU A 125 -6.34 25.22 3.63
N ASP A 126 -7.43 25.98 3.71
CA ASP A 126 -8.75 25.45 4.07
C ASP A 126 -9.29 24.48 3.01
N ASN A 127 -9.06 24.75 1.72
CA ASN A 127 -9.42 23.85 0.63
C ASN A 127 -8.62 22.53 0.71
N TYR A 128 -7.31 22.61 0.96
CA TYR A 128 -6.49 21.42 1.21
C TYR A 128 -6.95 20.66 2.46
N LYS A 129 -7.36 21.36 3.53
CA LYS A 129 -7.91 20.72 4.73
C LYS A 129 -9.20 19.97 4.42
N GLN A 130 -10.09 20.54 3.61
CA GLN A 130 -11.32 19.88 3.19
C GLN A 130 -11.00 18.61 2.38
N LYS A 131 -10.11 18.69 1.39
CA LYS A 131 -9.65 17.54 0.60
C LYS A 131 -9.03 16.45 1.49
N PHE A 132 -8.22 16.83 2.46
CA PHE A 132 -7.62 15.92 3.44
C PHE A 132 -8.69 15.20 4.26
N ASN A 133 -9.66 15.94 4.80
CA ASN A 133 -10.73 15.36 5.61
C ASN A 133 -11.59 14.38 4.79
N SER A 134 -12.00 14.76 3.58
CA SER A 134 -12.77 13.88 2.69
C SER A 134 -11.99 12.64 2.30
N SER A 135 -10.69 12.77 2.00
CA SER A 135 -9.84 11.61 1.66
C SER A 135 -9.65 10.68 2.85
N MET A 136 -9.51 11.23 4.07
CA MET A 136 -9.43 10.45 5.30
C MET A 136 -10.73 9.72 5.63
N GLU A 137 -11.88 10.35 5.39
CA GLU A 137 -13.20 9.73 5.58
C GLU A 137 -13.40 8.56 4.60
N GLU A 138 -13.05 8.76 3.33
CA GLU A 138 -13.14 7.70 2.32
C GLU A 138 -12.17 6.55 2.63
N LEU A 139 -10.93 6.86 3.02
CA LEU A 139 -9.96 5.83 3.40
C LEU A 139 -10.44 5.02 4.60
N ARG A 140 -11.03 5.67 5.63
CA ARG A 140 -11.66 4.99 6.77
C ARG A 140 -12.78 4.05 6.33
N ARG A 141 -13.67 4.53 5.46
CA ARG A 141 -14.80 3.75 4.95
C ARG A 141 -14.32 2.49 4.23
N LEU A 142 -13.25 2.59 3.44
CA LEU A 142 -12.67 1.46 2.71
C LEU A 142 -11.92 0.49 3.63
N VAL A 143 -11.09 1.00 4.55
CA VAL A 143 -10.26 0.18 5.45
C VAL A 143 -11.12 -0.62 6.44
N TYR A 144 -12.21 -0.04 6.94
CA TYR A 144 -13.15 -0.74 7.83
C TYR A 144 -14.27 -1.46 7.08
N CYS A 145 -14.17 -1.64 5.76
CA CYS A 145 -15.11 -2.47 5.02
C CYS A 145 -14.99 -3.92 5.50
N THR A 146 -16.08 -4.49 6.00
CA THR A 146 -16.16 -5.90 6.45
C THR A 146 -17.01 -6.76 5.52
N ASP A 147 -17.55 -6.18 4.45
CA ASP A 147 -18.32 -6.88 3.44
C ASP A 147 -17.38 -7.67 2.51
N LEU A 148 -17.29 -8.98 2.78
CA LEU A 148 -16.36 -9.90 2.11
C LEU A 148 -16.53 -9.91 0.58
N ASP A 149 -17.77 -9.74 0.10
CA ASP A 149 -18.08 -9.76 -1.33
C ASP A 149 -17.52 -8.53 -2.05
N LYS A 150 -17.29 -7.43 -1.31
CA LYS A 150 -16.77 -6.16 -1.84
C LYS A 150 -15.27 -5.98 -1.67
N LEU A 151 -14.61 -6.77 -0.82
CA LEU A 151 -13.19 -6.58 -0.49
C LEU A 151 -12.31 -6.59 -1.74
N ALA A 152 -12.51 -7.58 -2.62
CA ALA A 152 -11.73 -7.69 -3.86
C ALA A 152 -11.95 -6.50 -4.81
N ASP A 153 -13.15 -5.89 -4.82
CA ASP A 153 -13.47 -4.74 -5.67
C ASP A 153 -12.87 -3.42 -5.15
N ILE A 154 -12.62 -3.33 -3.85
CA ILE A 154 -11.90 -2.19 -3.25
C ILE A 154 -10.38 -2.40 -3.22
N GLY A 155 -9.89 -3.55 -3.70
CA GLY A 155 -8.47 -3.88 -3.79
C GLY A 155 -7.88 -4.54 -2.55
N VAL A 156 -8.72 -5.13 -1.69
CA VAL A 156 -8.31 -5.91 -0.51
C VAL A 156 -8.41 -7.39 -0.83
N TYR A 157 -7.32 -8.12 -0.64
CA TYR A 157 -7.23 -9.54 -0.99
C TYR A 157 -6.57 -10.34 0.14
N ASN A 158 -7.11 -11.52 0.40
CA ASN A 158 -6.36 -12.63 0.97
C ASN A 158 -5.95 -13.59 -0.15
N ARG A 159 -5.20 -14.66 0.15
CA ARG A 159 -4.79 -15.67 -0.83
C ARG A 159 -5.93 -16.15 -1.72
N GLN A 160 -7.02 -16.59 -1.11
CA GLN A 160 -8.14 -17.19 -1.83
C GLN A 160 -8.77 -16.20 -2.82
N THR A 161 -9.13 -15.01 -2.34
CA THR A 161 -9.76 -13.98 -3.18
C THR A 161 -8.82 -13.44 -4.24
N PHE A 162 -7.52 -13.31 -3.95
CA PHE A 162 -6.50 -12.94 -4.92
C PHE A 162 -6.42 -13.97 -6.05
N GLU A 163 -6.26 -15.25 -5.70
CA GLU A 163 -6.11 -16.33 -6.67
C GLU A 163 -7.36 -16.48 -7.54
N GLN A 164 -8.55 -16.37 -6.95
CA GLN A 164 -9.82 -16.38 -7.68
C GLN A 164 -9.97 -15.16 -8.60
N ARG A 165 -9.69 -13.94 -8.11
CA ARG A 165 -9.87 -12.69 -8.88
C ARG A 165 -8.95 -12.61 -10.10
N PHE A 166 -7.73 -13.10 -9.95
CA PHE A 166 -6.69 -13.02 -10.98
C PHE A 166 -6.51 -14.32 -11.76
N ASN A 167 -7.27 -15.37 -11.43
CA ASN A 167 -7.11 -16.72 -11.98
C ASN A 167 -5.67 -17.25 -11.83
N MET A 168 -5.05 -16.97 -10.69
CA MET A 168 -3.70 -17.43 -10.38
C MET A 168 -3.77 -18.87 -9.85
N GLN A 169 -2.93 -19.76 -10.39
CA GLN A 169 -2.84 -21.16 -9.98
C GLN A 169 -1.48 -21.41 -9.34
N TRP A 170 -1.48 -21.92 -8.10
CA TRP A 170 -0.26 -22.32 -7.39
C TRP A 170 -0.06 -23.82 -7.54
N TYR A 171 1.09 -24.21 -8.06
CA TYR A 171 1.50 -25.60 -8.20
C TYR A 171 2.45 -25.95 -7.07
N GLU A 172 2.09 -26.95 -6.27
CA GLU A 172 3.00 -27.53 -5.29
C GLU A 172 3.97 -28.45 -6.02
N HIS A 173 5.27 -28.22 -5.85
CA HIS A 173 6.27 -29.21 -6.23
C HIS A 173 6.09 -30.35 -5.25
N GLY A 174 5.58 -31.48 -5.74
CA GLY A 174 5.32 -32.65 -4.91
C GLY A 174 6.55 -32.97 -4.07
N GLY A 175 6.46 -32.77 -2.76
CA GLY A 175 7.53 -33.16 -1.85
C GLY A 175 7.79 -34.64 -2.05
N LEU A 176 9.00 -34.97 -2.50
CA LEU A 176 9.53 -36.32 -2.45
C LEU A 176 9.46 -36.75 -0.98
N ARG A 177 8.40 -37.50 -0.63
CA ARG A 177 8.39 -38.32 0.57
C ARG A 177 9.38 -39.45 0.32
N ALA A 178 10.61 -39.26 0.80
CA ALA A 178 11.51 -40.37 1.11
C ALA A 178 11.08 -41.03 2.41
#